data_AF-A0A1G5B0C8-F1
#
_entry.id   AF-A0A1G5B0C8-F1
#
_cell.length_a   1.000
_cell.length_b   1.000
_cell.length_c   1.000
_cell.angle_alpha   90.00
_cell.angle_beta   90.00
_cell.angle_gamma   90.00
#
_symmetry.space_group_name_H-M   'P 1'
#
loop_
_entity.id
_entity.type
_entity.pdbx_description
1 polymer ?
#
loop_
_entity_poly.entity_id
_entity_poly.type
_entity_poly.pdbx_seq_one_letter_code
_entity_poly.pdbx_strand_id
1 'polypeptide(L)' 'MADNGKEATFVVRVNKCENGSWQGQVTWADRDEKLNFRSAIELVSIMDGALNSEDK' A
#
# COMPACT_ATOMS: atom_id res chain seq x y z
N MET A 1 -24.05 -10.17 10.91
CA MET A 1 -23.32 -10.67 9.73
C MET A 1 -22.66 -9.48 9.07
N ALA A 2 -21.35 -9.36 9.19
CA ALA A 2 -20.54 -8.55 8.30
C ALA A 2 -19.38 -9.46 7.98
N ASP A 3 -19.32 -9.95 6.75
CA ASP A 3 -18.11 -10.54 6.21
C ASP A 3 -17.04 -9.44 6.33
N ASN A 4 -16.25 -9.53 7.40
CA ASN A 4 -15.14 -8.63 7.67
C ASN A 4 -14.00 -9.00 6.71
N GLY A 5 -14.27 -8.88 5.41
CA GLY A 5 -13.28 -9.02 4.36
C GLY A 5 -12.10 -8.15 4.77
N LYS A 6 -10.97 -8.78 5.06
CA LYS A 6 -9.81 -8.23 5.77
C LYS A 6 -9.57 -6.76 5.40
N GLU A 7 -9.99 -5.85 6.28
CA GLU A 7 -9.90 -4.41 6.04
C GLU A 7 -8.49 -3.95 6.35
N ALA A 8 -7.63 -3.85 5.34
CA ALA A 8 -6.28 -3.32 5.50
C ALA A 8 -6.28 -1.79 5.29
N THR A 9 -5.82 -1.05 6.29
CA THR A 9 -5.71 0.41 6.21
C THR A 9 -4.32 0.83 5.72
N PHE A 10 -4.26 1.52 4.59
CA PHE A 10 -3.00 2.02 4.02
C PHE A 10 -2.99 3.55 3.97
N VAL A 11 -1.90 4.16 4.44
CA VAL A 11 -1.64 5.59 4.40
C VAL A 11 -0.62 5.87 3.29
N VAL A 12 -1.05 6.50 2.21
CA VAL A 12 -0.18 6.84 1.06
C VAL A 12 0.28 8.29 1.16
N ARG A 13 1.59 8.51 1.23
CA ARG A 13 2.24 9.82 1.13
C ARG A 13 2.92 9.95 -0.22
N VAL A 14 2.41 10.83 -1.07
CA VAL A 14 3.02 11.17 -2.36
C VAL A 14 3.95 12.37 -2.12
N ASN A 15 5.26 12.17 -2.24
CA ASN A 15 6.24 13.22 -2.00
C ASN A 15 6.67 13.91 -3.30
N LYS A 16 6.62 13.20 -4.43
CA LYS A 16 7.01 13.71 -5.74
C LYS A 16 6.10 13.19 -6.84
N CYS A 17 5.72 14.09 -7.74
CA CYS A 17 5.04 13.78 -8.99
C CYS A 17 5.86 14.42 -10.11
N GLU A 18 6.91 13.74 -10.55
CA GLU A 18 7.77 14.20 -11.65
C GLU A 18 7.72 13.18 -12.79
N ASN A 19 7.78 13.66 -14.04
CA ASN A 19 7.67 12.84 -15.25
C ASN A 19 6.43 11.94 -15.33
N GLY A 20 5.32 12.34 -14.70
CA GLY A 20 4.08 11.57 -14.71
C GLY A 20 4.10 10.31 -13.85
N SER A 21 5.12 10.10 -13.00
CA SER A 21 5.12 9.02 -12.01
C SER A 21 4.94 9.55 -10.60
N TRP A 22 4.08 8.89 -9.83
CA TRP A 22 3.93 9.12 -8.40
C TRP A 22 5.03 8.39 -7.64
N GLN A 23 5.83 9.14 -6.91
CA GLN A 23 6.88 8.63 -6.05
C GLN A 23 6.58 9.04 -4.61
N GLY A 24 6.67 8.08 -3.70
CA GLY A 24 6.22 8.29 -2.34
C GLY A 24 6.47 7.11 -1.44
N GLN A 25 5.73 7.09 -0.35
CA GLN A 25 5.75 6.03 0.65
C GLN A 25 4.32 5.64 1.00
N VAL A 26 4.05 4.35 1.07
CA VAL A 26 2.83 3.77 1.63
C VAL A 26 3.17 3.19 3.00
N THR A 27 2.30 3.45 3.97
CA THR A 27 2.40 2.90 5.32
C THR A 27 1.18 2.04 5.57
N TRP A 28 1.37 0.76 5.86
CA TRP A 28 0.33 -0.12 6.33
C TRP A 28 0.08 0.18 7.80
N ALA A 29 -1.08 0.75 8.12
CA ALA A 29 -1.40 1.19 9.48
C ALA A 29 -1.61 0.01 10.45
N ASP A 30 -2.00 -1.16 9.94
CA ASP A 30 -2.25 -2.35 10.75
C ASP A 30 -0.94 -3.02 11.24
N ARG A 31 0.07 -3.09 10.35
CA ARG A 31 1.39 -3.66 10.66
C ARG A 31 2.49 -2.63 10.99
N ASP A 32 2.17 -1.33 10.98
CA ASP A 32 3.14 -0.20 10.97
C ASP A 32 4.24 -0.33 9.89
N GLU A 33 3.98 -1.06 8.81
CA GLU A 33 4.97 -1.35 7.78
C GLU A 33 5.06 -0.19 6.77
N LYS A 34 6.27 0.33 6.54
CA LYS A 34 6.50 1.50 5.68
C LYS A 34 7.26 1.08 4.43
N LEU A 35 6.64 1.23 3.27
CA LEU A 35 7.17 0.80 1.98
C LEU A 35 7.23 1.98 1.00
N ASN A 36 8.36 2.12 0.31
CA ASN A 36 8.54 3.20 -0.66
C ASN A 36 8.13 2.72 -2.05
N PHE A 37 7.28 3.49 -2.74
CA PHE A 37 6.86 3.19 -4.11
C PHE A 37 7.40 4.24 -5.07
N ARG A 38 7.78 3.81 -6.28
CA ARG A 38 8.31 4.69 -7.34
C ARG A 38 7.32 4.94 -8.48
N SER A 39 6.19 4.23 -8.46
CA SER A 39 5.12 4.28 -9.46
C SER A 39 3.79 3.81 -8.87
N ALA A 40 2.69 4.14 -9.54
CA ALA A 40 1.36 3.66 -9.18
C ALA A 40 1.23 2.12 -9.23
N ILE A 41 1.88 1.45 -10.19
CA ILE A 41 1.90 -0.03 -10.26
C ILE A 41 2.60 -0.64 -9.05
N GLU A 42 3.75 -0.10 -8.65
CA GLU A 42 4.47 -0.56 -7.45
C GLU A 42 3.62 -0.41 -6.19
N LEU A 43 2.88 0.70 -6.06
CA LEU A 43 1.95 0.90 -4.95
C LEU A 43 0.88 -0.21 -4.89
N VAL A 44 0.29 -0.55 -6.04
CA VAL A 44 -0.72 -1.61 -6.13
C VAL A 44 -0.10 -2.97 -5.82
N SER A 45 1.10 -3.28 -6.32
CA SER A 45 1.80 -4.53 -6.00
C SER A 45 2.15 -4.66 -4.52
N ILE A 46 2.47 -3.55 -3.86
CA ILE A 46 2.69 -3.51 -2.41
C ILE A 46 1.38 -3.80 -1.65
N MET A 47 0.27 -3.15 -2.03
CA MET A 47 -1.03 -3.38 -1.41
C MET A 47 -1.53 -4.82 -1.63
N ASP A 48 -1.38 -5.33 -2.86
CA ASP A 48 -1.71 -6.71 -3.21
C ASP A 48 -0.85 -7.71 -2.42
N GLY A 49 0.46 -7.46 -2.32
CA GLY A 49 1.35 -8.24 -1.47
C GLY A 49 0.92 -8.22 -0.01
N ALA A 50 0.60 -7.06 0.55
CA ALA A 50 0.15 -6.93 1.94
C ALA A 50 -1.15 -7.71 2.21
N LEU A 51 -2.15 -7.58 1.31
CA LEU A 51 -3.43 -8.29 1.41
C LEU A 51 -3.29 -9.82 1.25
N ASN A 52 -2.39 -10.28 0.38
CA ASN A 52 -2.13 -11.71 0.15
C ASN A 52 -1.15 -12.32 1.17
N SER A 53 -0.40 -11.51 1.93
CA SER A 53 0.56 -11.98 2.95
C SER A 53 -0.10 -12.56 4.21
N GLU A 54 -1.41 -12.37 4.39
CA GLU A 54 -2.18 -12.85 5.54
C GLU A 54 -2.83 -14.24 5.31
N ASP A 55 -2.39 -14.96 4.29
CA ASP A 55 -2.75 -16.36 4.05
C ASP A 55 -1.53 -17.27 4.21
N LYS A 56 -1.07 -17.44 5.46
CA LYS A 56 -0.26 -18.60 5.88
C LYS A 56 -0.37 -18.87 7.36
#